data_AF-A0A7I5EBG6-F1
#
_entry.id   AF-A0A7I5EBG6-F1
#
_cell.length_a   1.000
_cell.length_b   1.000
_cell.length_c   1.000
_cell.angle_alpha   90.00
_cell.angle_beta   90.00
_cell.angle_gamma   90.00
#
_symmetry.space_group_name_H-M   'P 1'
#
loop_
_entity.id
_entity.type
_entity.pdbx_description
1 polymer ?
#
loop_
_entity_poly.entity_id
_entity_poly.type
_entity_poly.pdbx_seq_one_letter_code
_entity_poly.pdbx_strand_id
1 'polypeptide(L)'
;MEFGVPHLIVDIIIFLLYSLVLFIIIQSKTKVFKSAFYSIFVATGFADIASLFSACSLRVNREASLGEDYKSFTMFCILITSFMAHMIGNLLITFNRYSALCLMHIYNKIWSGKNVLVAIVIQYVISIGVFAHVIRGHLEYIPGANGTATSKGIQEREIDFTIRFTYIVTCICFDKSWIEYKIAHRMETMDKNRWCFGT
;
A
#
# COMPACT_ATOMS: atom_id res chain seq x y z
N MET A 1 9.03 34.68 -2.93
CA MET A 1 8.40 33.37 -2.67
C MET A 1 9.23 32.70 -1.59
N GLU A 2 8.80 32.70 -0.32
CA GLU A 2 9.60 32.19 0.81
C GLU A 2 8.90 31.06 1.60
N PHE A 3 7.89 30.41 1.02
CA PHE A 3 7.02 29.48 1.76
C PHE A 3 7.41 27.98 1.68
N GLY A 4 8.60 27.62 1.16
CA GLY A 4 8.98 26.22 0.93
C GLY A 4 9.91 25.58 1.96
N VAL A 5 10.76 26.37 2.62
CA VAL A 5 11.87 25.87 3.46
C VAL A 5 11.43 25.13 4.74
N PRO A 6 10.45 25.60 5.54
CA PRO A 6 10.13 24.96 6.80
C PRO A 6 9.49 23.57 6.62
N HIS A 7 8.69 23.36 5.58
CA HIS A 7 8.06 22.07 5.30
C HIS A 7 9.08 21.00 4.93
N LEU A 8 10.12 21.36 4.17
CA LEU A 8 11.16 20.42 3.76
C LEU A 8 12.00 19.93 4.97
N ILE A 9 12.27 20.82 5.92
CA ILE A 9 12.96 20.45 7.17
C ILE A 9 12.14 19.44 7.97
N VAL A 10 10.82 19.66 8.09
CA VAL A 10 9.91 18.74 8.80
C VAL A 10 9.88 17.37 8.10
N ASP A 11 9.77 17.33 6.77
CA ASP A 11 9.74 16.08 6.02
C ASP A 11 11.04 15.28 6.19
N ILE A 12 12.20 15.94 6.18
CA ILE A 12 13.50 15.29 6.45
C ILE A 12 13.57 14.72 7.88
N ILE A 13 13.11 15.48 8.88
CA ILE A 13 13.10 15.01 10.28
C ILE A 13 12.19 13.78 10.42
N ILE A 14 10.98 13.82 9.85
CA ILE A 14 10.05 12.69 9.88
C ILE A 14 10.67 11.48 9.19
N PHE A 15 11.30 11.67 8.03
CA PHE A 15 11.98 10.61 7.29
C PHE A 15 13.06 9.92 8.14
N LEU A 16 13.92 10.70 8.79
CA LEU A 16 15.00 10.18 9.63
C LEU A 16 14.47 9.44 10.86
N LEU A 17 13.49 10.02 11.57
CA LEU A 17 12.88 9.41 12.75
C LEU A 17 12.18 8.10 12.38
N TYR A 18 11.41 8.09 11.29
CA TYR A 18 10.68 6.91 10.86
C TYR A 18 11.62 5.80 10.38
N SER A 19 12.67 6.15 9.65
CA SER A 19 13.73 5.22 9.25
C SER A 19 14.45 4.61 10.45
N LEU A 20 14.72 5.40 11.49
CA LEU A 20 15.31 4.92 12.74
C LEU A 20 14.41 3.89 13.44
N VAL A 21 13.10 4.17 13.55
CA VAL A 21 12.14 3.25 14.16
C VAL A 21 12.08 1.93 13.39
N LEU A 22 12.00 1.98 12.07
CA LEU A 22 12.03 0.78 11.21
C LEU A 22 13.33 -0.01 11.38
N PHE A 23 14.47 0.67 11.39
CA PHE A 23 15.76 0.05 11.60
C PHE A 23 15.85 -0.68 12.94
N ILE A 24 15.36 -0.06 14.02
CA ILE A 24 15.31 -0.68 15.36
C ILE A 24 14.42 -1.92 15.35
N ILE A 25 13.24 -1.86 14.73
CA ILE A 25 12.33 -3.01 14.65
C ILE A 25 12.96 -4.17 13.88
N ILE A 26 13.62 -3.89 12.75
CA ILE A 26 14.28 -4.90 11.91
C ILE A 26 15.46 -5.56 12.64
N GLN A 27 16.27 -4.77 13.34
CA GLN A 27 17.44 -5.29 14.08
C GLN A 27 17.07 -6.04 15.36
N SER A 28 15.85 -5.87 15.86
CA SER A 28 15.45 -6.45 17.12
C SER A 28 15.31 -7.97 17.04
N LYS A 29 16.01 -8.69 17.92
CA LYS A 29 15.97 -10.16 18.01
C LYS A 29 14.78 -10.69 18.81
N THR A 30 13.99 -9.83 19.43
CA THR A 30 12.89 -10.23 20.32
C THR A 30 11.79 -10.93 19.53
N LYS A 31 11.27 -12.05 20.07
CA LYS A 31 10.19 -12.84 19.44
C LYS A 31 8.94 -12.00 19.11
N VAL A 32 8.67 -10.95 19.89
CA VAL A 32 7.54 -10.03 19.70
C VAL A 32 7.59 -9.32 18.34
N PHE A 33 8.77 -8.90 17.88
CA PHE A 33 8.95 -8.22 16.59
C PHE A 33 8.88 -9.17 15.39
N LYS A 34 8.85 -10.49 15.62
CA LYS A 34 8.62 -11.50 14.58
C LYS A 34 7.14 -11.86 14.42
N SER A 35 6.24 -11.13 15.06
CA SER A 35 4.80 -11.35 14.90
C SER A 35 4.27 -10.79 13.57
N ALA A 36 3.15 -11.33 13.11
CA ALA A 36 2.45 -10.91 11.90
C ALA A 36 2.26 -9.39 11.80
N PHE A 37 1.86 -8.76 12.91
CA PHE A 37 1.69 -7.32 13.01
C PHE A 37 2.94 -6.56 12.59
N TYR A 38 4.10 -6.88 13.18
CA TYR A 38 5.35 -6.17 12.88
C TYR A 38 5.85 -6.46 11.47
N SER A 39 5.63 -7.66 10.93
CA SER A 39 5.98 -7.94 9.53
C SER A 39 5.20 -7.06 8.55
N ILE A 40 3.89 -6.90 8.75
CA ILE A 40 3.03 -6.03 7.92
C ILE A 40 3.40 -4.56 8.15
N PHE A 41 3.65 -4.18 9.40
CA PHE A 41 4.07 -2.82 9.77
C PHE A 41 5.39 -2.44 9.08
N VAL A 42 6.40 -3.32 9.12
CA VAL A 42 7.69 -3.09 8.46
C VAL A 42 7.51 -2.98 6.94
N ALA A 43 6.75 -3.89 6.33
CA ALA A 43 6.48 -3.84 4.90
C ALA A 43 5.76 -2.55 4.48
N THR A 44 4.79 -2.09 5.27
CA THR A 44 4.07 -0.83 5.04
C THR A 44 4.99 0.38 5.26
N GLY A 45 5.86 0.31 6.27
CA GLY A 45 6.81 1.38 6.56
C GLY A 45 7.86 1.59 5.46
N PHE A 46 8.28 0.52 4.75
CA PHE A 46 9.10 0.69 3.55
C PHE A 46 8.39 1.47 2.44
N ALA A 47 7.10 1.23 2.24
CA ALA A 47 6.31 2.01 1.29
C ALA A 47 6.25 3.49 1.72
N ASP A 48 6.11 3.78 3.01
CA ASP A 48 6.09 5.15 3.54
C ASP A 48 7.42 5.90 3.39
N ILE A 49 8.53 5.24 3.65
CA ILE A 49 9.86 5.82 3.40
C ILE A 49 9.99 6.16 1.91
N ALA A 50 9.53 5.28 1.03
CA ALA A 50 9.58 5.51 -0.41
C ALA A 50 8.66 6.66 -0.86
N SER A 51 7.44 6.81 -0.32
CA SER A 51 6.57 7.97 -0.64
C SER A 51 7.20 9.27 -0.16
N LEU A 52 7.72 9.29 1.06
CA LEU A 52 8.29 10.50 1.64
C LEU A 52 9.55 10.93 0.89
N PHE A 53 10.43 9.98 0.53
CA PHE A 53 11.57 10.24 -0.32
C PHE A 53 11.14 10.82 -1.68
N SER A 54 10.15 10.22 -2.33
CA SER A 54 9.62 10.67 -3.62
C SER A 54 9.05 12.09 -3.56
N ALA A 55 8.31 12.40 -2.50
CA ALA A 55 7.74 13.72 -2.26
C ALA A 55 8.84 14.78 -2.06
N CYS A 56 9.88 14.45 -1.28
CA CYS A 56 11.05 15.31 -1.12
C CYS A 56 11.78 15.53 -2.45
N SER A 57 12.05 14.47 -3.23
CA SER A 57 12.71 14.59 -4.53
C SER A 57 11.94 15.46 -5.50
N LEU A 58 10.60 15.32 -5.57
CA LEU A 58 9.76 16.15 -6.44
C LEU A 58 9.83 17.63 -6.05
N ARG A 59 9.81 17.94 -4.74
CA ARG A 59 9.93 19.31 -4.26
C ARG A 59 11.30 19.91 -4.58
N VAL A 60 12.38 19.17 -4.32
CA VAL A 60 13.73 19.61 -4.66
C VAL A 60 13.86 19.86 -6.16
N ASN A 61 13.35 18.95 -6.99
CA ASN A 61 13.35 19.11 -8.44
C ASN A 61 12.61 20.38 -8.89
N ARG A 62 11.43 20.64 -8.30
CA ARG A 62 10.65 21.84 -8.59
C ARG A 62 11.38 23.14 -8.24
N GLU A 63 12.04 23.20 -7.08
CA GLU A 63 12.74 24.39 -6.63
C GLU A 63 14.09 24.58 -7.35
N ALA A 64 14.77 23.47 -7.68
CA ALA A 64 16.07 23.50 -8.36
C ALA A 64 15.97 23.61 -9.90
N SER A 65 14.77 23.55 -10.47
CA SER A 65 14.52 23.56 -11.91
C SER A 65 15.38 22.55 -12.69
N LEU A 66 15.57 21.34 -12.13
CA LEU A 66 16.36 20.31 -12.79
C LEU A 66 15.62 19.86 -14.07
N GLY A 67 16.35 19.70 -15.16
CA GLY A 67 15.80 19.45 -16.50
C GLY A 67 14.95 18.18 -16.63
N GLU A 68 14.36 17.98 -17.81
CA GLU A 68 13.38 16.92 -18.09
C GLU A 68 13.88 15.50 -17.76
N ASP A 69 15.20 15.27 -17.75
CA ASP A 69 15.81 13.99 -17.40
C ASP A 69 15.48 13.55 -15.95
N TYR A 70 15.31 14.49 -15.02
CA TYR A 70 14.91 14.20 -13.64
C TYR A 70 13.42 13.88 -13.50
N LYS A 71 12.60 14.19 -14.50
CA LYS A 71 11.17 13.90 -14.53
C LYS A 71 10.93 12.39 -14.60
N SER A 72 11.74 11.66 -15.35
CA SER A 72 11.70 10.19 -15.43
C SER A 72 12.08 9.52 -14.10
N PHE A 73 13.08 10.04 -13.39
CA PHE A 73 13.42 9.58 -12.03
C PHE A 73 12.30 9.87 -11.03
N THR A 74 11.67 11.04 -11.11
CA THR A 74 10.57 11.42 -10.21
C THR A 74 9.31 10.59 -10.50
N MET A 75 9.00 10.34 -11.78
CA MET A 75 7.97 9.39 -12.21
C MET A 75 8.27 7.97 -11.73
N PHE A 76 9.53 7.53 -11.77
CA PHE A 76 10.01 6.25 -11.22
C PHE A 76 9.85 6.18 -9.68
N CYS A 77 10.04 7.29 -8.97
CA CYS A 77 9.80 7.38 -7.53
C CYS A 77 8.29 7.30 -7.19
N ILE A 78 7.43 7.95 -8.00
CA ILE A 78 5.97 7.76 -7.93
C ILE A 78 5.56 6.32 -8.35
N LEU A 79 6.32 5.68 -9.25
CA LEU A 79 6.21 4.28 -9.72
C LEU A 79 6.37 3.26 -8.61
N ILE A 80 6.99 3.64 -7.49
CA ILE A 80 7.09 2.80 -6.29
C ILE A 80 5.79 2.84 -5.46
N THR A 81 4.68 3.40 -5.96
CA THR A 81 3.33 2.93 -5.56
C THR A 81 3.01 3.09 -4.06
N SER A 82 3.68 4.03 -3.42
CA SER A 82 3.81 4.10 -1.98
C SER A 82 2.53 4.53 -1.29
N PHE A 83 1.70 5.37 -1.91
CA PHE A 83 0.41 5.76 -1.33
C PHE A 83 -0.60 4.60 -1.28
N MET A 84 -0.75 3.86 -2.39
CA MET A 84 -1.69 2.72 -2.44
C MET A 84 -1.19 1.57 -1.58
N ALA A 85 0.12 1.28 -1.64
CA ALA A 85 0.72 0.27 -0.77
C ALA A 85 0.58 0.66 0.70
N HIS A 86 0.74 1.94 1.05
CA HIS A 86 0.50 2.43 2.41
C HIS A 86 -0.96 2.26 2.84
N MET A 87 -1.93 2.69 2.02
CA MET A 87 -3.36 2.54 2.33
C MET A 87 -3.78 1.09 2.55
N ILE A 88 -3.36 0.18 1.65
CA ILE A 88 -3.62 -1.26 1.80
C ILE A 88 -2.89 -1.82 3.02
N GLY A 89 -1.66 -1.38 3.27
CA GLY A 89 -0.89 -1.75 4.46
C GLY A 89 -1.59 -1.37 5.77
N ASN A 90 -2.07 -0.14 5.88
CA ASN A 90 -2.85 0.33 7.05
C ASN A 90 -4.15 -0.47 7.24
N LEU A 91 -4.81 -0.82 6.13
CA LEU A 91 -5.98 -1.70 6.17
C LEU A 91 -5.62 -3.09 6.70
N LEU A 92 -4.53 -3.70 6.21
CA LEU A 92 -4.03 -4.99 6.70
C LEU A 92 -3.64 -4.95 8.19
N ILE A 93 -2.98 -3.88 8.64
CA ILE A 93 -2.67 -3.66 10.06
C ILE A 93 -3.96 -3.61 10.89
N THR A 94 -4.96 -2.89 10.42
CA THR A 94 -6.26 -2.76 11.09
C THR A 94 -6.98 -4.11 11.17
N PHE A 95 -7.02 -4.87 10.07
CA PHE A 95 -7.58 -6.22 10.06
C PHE A 95 -6.81 -7.20 10.94
N ASN A 96 -5.48 -7.08 10.99
CA ASN A 96 -4.65 -7.88 11.88
C ASN A 96 -5.02 -7.63 13.34
N ARG A 97 -5.09 -6.36 13.78
CA ARG A 97 -5.48 -6.01 15.16
C ARG A 97 -6.92 -6.42 15.46
N TYR A 98 -7.84 -6.20 14.53
CA TYR A 98 -9.23 -6.64 14.66
C TYR A 98 -9.32 -8.17 14.84
N SER A 99 -8.61 -8.93 14.02
CA SER A 99 -8.56 -10.39 14.12
C SER A 99 -7.94 -10.85 15.44
N ALA A 100 -6.91 -10.15 15.93
CA ALA A 100 -6.28 -10.47 17.21
C ALA A 100 -7.25 -10.30 18.39
N LEU A 101 -8.14 -9.30 18.33
CA LEU A 101 -9.12 -9.03 19.39
C LEU A 101 -10.37 -9.90 19.27
N CYS A 102 -10.94 -10.01 18.07
CA CYS A 102 -12.25 -10.64 17.87
C CYS A 102 -12.16 -12.13 17.51
N LEU A 103 -11.02 -12.60 16.98
CA LEU A 103 -10.85 -13.94 16.41
C LEU A 103 -9.67 -14.69 17.04
N MET A 104 -9.45 -14.53 18.36
CA MET A 104 -8.31 -15.10 19.09
C MET A 104 -8.10 -16.61 18.81
N HIS A 105 -9.18 -17.39 18.76
CA HIS A 105 -9.14 -18.84 18.57
C HIS A 105 -8.59 -19.29 17.21
N ILE A 106 -8.68 -18.45 16.17
CA ILE A 106 -8.19 -18.74 14.80
C ILE A 106 -7.09 -17.78 14.34
N TYR A 107 -6.66 -16.85 15.20
CA TYR A 107 -5.69 -15.81 14.85
C TYR A 107 -4.39 -16.39 14.27
N ASN A 108 -3.83 -17.40 14.92
CA ASN A 108 -2.58 -18.05 14.49
C ASN A 108 -2.71 -18.80 13.16
N LYS A 109 -3.93 -19.25 12.81
CA LYS A 109 -4.22 -19.92 11.52
C LYS A 109 -4.35 -18.90 10.40
N ILE A 110 -5.07 -17.79 10.64
CA ILE A 110 -5.24 -16.70 9.66
C ILE A 110 -3.89 -16.01 9.39
N TRP A 111 -3.21 -15.57 10.44
CA TRP A 111 -1.99 -14.76 10.37
C TRP A 111 -0.73 -15.60 10.54
N SER A 112 -0.69 -16.79 9.93
CA SER A 112 0.52 -17.59 9.84
C SER A 112 1.60 -16.87 9.02
N GLY A 113 2.88 -17.17 9.24
CA GLY A 113 3.97 -16.48 8.55
C GLY A 113 3.88 -16.53 7.02
N LYS A 114 3.40 -17.65 6.45
CA LYS A 114 3.17 -17.78 5.00
C LYS A 114 2.03 -16.88 4.53
N ASN A 115 0.93 -16.81 5.27
CA ASN A 115 -0.22 -15.98 4.92
C ASN A 115 0.10 -14.49 5.02
N VAL A 116 0.89 -14.09 6.03
CA VAL A 116 1.39 -12.71 6.17
C VAL A 116 2.23 -12.32 4.96
N LEU A 117 3.14 -13.19 4.53
CA LEU A 117 3.95 -12.95 3.34
C LEU A 117 3.07 -12.80 2.09
N VAL A 118 2.08 -13.67 1.90
CA VAL A 118 1.11 -13.57 0.80
C VAL A 118 0.35 -12.24 0.84
N ALA A 119 -0.11 -11.80 2.02
CA ALA A 119 -0.82 -10.53 2.18
C ALA A 119 0.07 -9.33 1.78
N ILE A 120 1.35 -9.34 2.17
CA ILE A 120 2.32 -8.31 1.78
C ILE A 120 2.57 -8.33 0.26
N VAL A 121 2.71 -9.51 -0.35
CA VAL A 121 2.88 -9.62 -1.80
C VAL A 121 1.65 -9.06 -2.54
N ILE A 122 0.45 -9.39 -2.08
CA ILE A 122 -0.81 -8.88 -2.64
C ILE A 122 -0.87 -7.34 -2.53
N GLN A 123 -0.50 -6.77 -1.38
CA GLN A 123 -0.44 -5.32 -1.16
C GLN A 123 0.42 -4.64 -2.24
N TYR A 124 1.62 -5.14 -2.50
CA TYR A 124 2.50 -4.55 -3.52
C TYR A 124 2.01 -4.81 -4.96
N VAL A 125 1.52 -6.01 -5.26
CA VAL A 125 1.01 -6.35 -6.60
C VAL A 125 -0.19 -5.49 -6.99
N ILE A 126 -1.16 -5.29 -6.07
CA ILE A 126 -2.31 -4.41 -6.31
C ILE A 126 -1.83 -2.98 -6.54
N SER A 127 -0.88 -2.50 -5.74
CA SER A 127 -0.36 -1.15 -5.83
C SER A 127 0.34 -0.90 -7.18
N ILE A 128 1.18 -1.84 -7.63
CA ILE A 128 1.83 -1.82 -8.95
C ILE A 128 0.78 -1.86 -10.08
N GLY A 129 -0.25 -2.70 -9.95
CA GLY A 129 -1.32 -2.81 -10.95
C GLY A 129 -2.09 -1.51 -11.13
N VAL A 130 -2.48 -0.86 -10.04
CA VAL A 130 -3.15 0.46 -10.07
C VAL A 130 -2.23 1.51 -10.71
N PHE A 131 -0.96 1.51 -10.34
CA PHE A 131 0.00 2.49 -10.85
C PHE A 131 0.31 2.31 -12.35
N ALA A 132 0.48 1.07 -12.82
CA ALA A 132 0.71 0.78 -14.23
C ALA A 132 -0.43 1.33 -15.12
N HIS A 133 -1.63 1.41 -14.56
CA HIS A 133 -2.78 2.01 -15.22
C HIS A 133 -2.71 3.55 -15.23
N VAL A 134 -2.25 4.18 -14.14
CA VAL A 134 -2.06 5.63 -14.07
C VAL A 134 -1.05 6.13 -15.11
N ILE A 135 0.07 5.41 -15.32
CA ILE A 135 1.06 5.78 -16.35
C ILE A 135 0.49 5.80 -17.75
N ARG A 136 -0.44 4.90 -18.06
CA ARG A 136 -1.06 4.85 -19.40
C ARG A 136 -1.96 6.05 -19.68
N GLY A 137 -2.28 6.86 -18.67
CA GLY A 137 -2.94 8.14 -18.85
C GLY A 137 -2.03 9.13 -19.55
N HIS A 138 -2.27 9.36 -20.85
CA HIS A 138 -1.65 10.46 -21.56
C HIS A 138 -2.18 11.81 -21.01
N LEU A 139 -1.25 12.64 -20.52
CA LEU A 139 -1.52 14.04 -20.23
C LEU A 139 -1.47 14.83 -21.54
N GLU A 140 -2.62 15.34 -21.99
CA GLU A 140 -2.67 16.23 -23.15
C GLU A 140 -2.29 17.66 -22.73
N TYR A 141 -1.31 18.21 -23.43
CA TYR A 141 -0.92 19.61 -23.33
C TYR A 141 -1.44 20.37 -24.55
N ILE A 142 -2.19 21.45 -24.32
CA ILE A 142 -2.54 22.38 -25.39
C ILE A 142 -1.42 23.42 -25.48
N PRO A 143 -0.74 23.56 -26.63
CA PRO A 143 0.18 24.67 -26.85
C PRO A 143 -0.61 25.98 -26.93
N GLY A 144 -0.28 26.92 -26.04
CA GLY A 144 -0.81 28.28 -26.06
C GLY A 144 -0.07 29.15 -27.08
N ALA A 145 -0.75 30.19 -27.58
CA ALA A 145 -0.20 31.12 -28.58
C ALA A 145 1.09 31.84 -28.12
N ASN A 146 1.35 31.88 -26.82
CA ASN A 146 2.49 32.58 -26.21
C ASN A 146 3.70 31.66 -25.98
N GLY A 147 3.68 30.43 -26.52
CA GLY A 147 4.69 29.40 -26.24
C GLY A 147 4.54 28.71 -24.89
N THR A 148 3.51 29.05 -24.11
CA THR A 148 3.19 28.37 -22.85
C THR A 148 2.31 27.14 -23.11
N ALA A 149 2.62 26.01 -22.48
CA ALA A 149 1.75 24.83 -22.52
C ALA A 149 0.75 24.88 -21.35
N THR A 150 -0.54 24.74 -21.64
CA THR A 150 -1.58 24.59 -20.60
C THR A 150 -2.07 23.15 -20.59
N SER A 151 -2.12 22.53 -19.40
CA SER A 151 -2.61 21.15 -19.27
C SER A 151 -4.12 21.12 -19.53
N LYS A 152 -4.58 20.34 -20.52
CA LYS A 152 -6.01 20.18 -20.82
C LYS A 152 -6.73 19.27 -19.82
N GLY A 153 -5.95 18.54 -19.02
CA GLY A 153 -6.42 17.46 -18.14
C GLY A 153 -5.96 16.10 -18.67
N ILE A 154 -6.31 15.06 -17.93
CA ILE A 154 -6.13 13.67 -18.35
C ILE A 154 -7.30 13.33 -19.27
N GLN A 155 -7.04 12.75 -20.45
CA GLN A 155 -8.12 12.37 -21.36
C GLN A 155 -8.93 11.21 -20.74
N GLU A 156 -10.11 11.53 -20.19
CA GLU A 156 -10.90 10.68 -19.26
C GLU A 156 -11.50 9.40 -19.85
N ARG A 157 -11.32 9.09 -21.14
CA ARG A 157 -12.31 8.27 -21.85
C ARG A 157 -12.33 6.77 -21.52
N GLU A 158 -11.29 6.19 -20.90
CA GLU A 158 -11.27 4.74 -20.60
C GLU A 158 -10.69 4.35 -19.22
N ILE A 159 -10.10 5.30 -18.49
CA ILE A 159 -9.30 5.02 -17.29
C ILE A 159 -10.19 4.87 -16.03
N ASP A 160 -11.37 5.49 -16.01
CA ASP A 160 -12.21 5.54 -14.81
C ASP A 160 -12.96 4.21 -14.54
N PHE A 161 -13.36 3.48 -15.58
CA PHE A 161 -14.13 2.25 -15.40
C PHE A 161 -13.26 1.08 -14.96
N THR A 162 -12.09 0.90 -15.59
CA THR A 162 -11.21 -0.24 -15.33
C THR A 162 -10.58 -0.19 -13.93
N ILE A 163 -10.22 0.99 -13.41
CA ILE A 163 -9.71 1.14 -12.04
C ILE A 163 -10.81 0.81 -11.03
N ARG A 164 -12.01 1.38 -11.21
CA ARG A 164 -13.16 1.10 -10.32
C ARG A 164 -13.50 -0.39 -10.34
N PHE A 165 -13.48 -1.01 -11.52
CA PHE A 165 -13.74 -2.44 -11.66
C PHE A 165 -12.64 -3.30 -11.05
N THR A 166 -11.36 -2.95 -11.21
CA THR A 166 -10.24 -3.71 -10.63
C THR A 166 -10.25 -3.61 -9.10
N TYR A 167 -10.61 -2.44 -8.55
CA TYR A 167 -10.78 -2.25 -7.11
C TYR A 167 -11.98 -3.04 -6.58
N ILE A 168 -13.14 -2.98 -7.26
CA ILE A 168 -14.34 -3.73 -6.87
C ILE A 168 -14.11 -5.25 -7.00
N VAL A 169 -13.44 -5.72 -8.06
CA VAL A 169 -13.13 -7.14 -8.27
C VAL A 169 -12.13 -7.65 -7.24
N THR A 170 -11.11 -6.87 -6.88
CA THR A 170 -10.20 -7.27 -5.80
C THR A 170 -10.91 -7.32 -4.45
N CYS A 171 -11.83 -6.39 -4.14
CA CYS A 171 -12.69 -6.46 -2.97
C CYS A 171 -13.60 -7.71 -2.98
N ILE A 172 -14.28 -8.01 -4.10
CA ILE A 172 -15.18 -9.17 -4.22
C ILE A 172 -14.42 -10.50 -4.14
N CYS A 173 -13.24 -10.60 -4.77
CA CYS A 173 -12.42 -11.82 -4.70
C CYS A 173 -11.89 -12.10 -3.29
N PHE A 174 -11.59 -11.04 -2.52
CA PHE A 174 -11.25 -11.17 -1.10
C PHE A 174 -12.44 -11.65 -0.27
N ASP A 175 -13.64 -11.09 -0.50
CA ASP A 175 -14.86 -11.54 0.18
C ASP A 175 -15.23 -12.99 -0.15
N LYS A 176 -15.09 -13.41 -1.41
CA LYS A 176 -15.38 -14.79 -1.82
C LYS A 176 -14.43 -15.79 -1.16
N SER A 177 -13.13 -15.51 -1.18
CA SER A 177 -12.12 -16.37 -0.54
C SER A 177 -12.35 -16.47 0.98
N TRP A 178 -12.82 -15.38 1.60
CA TRP A 178 -13.17 -15.34 3.01
C TRP A 178 -14.46 -16.12 3.33
N ILE A 179 -15.49 -16.01 2.49
CA ILE A 179 -16.75 -16.73 2.63
C ILE A 179 -16.53 -18.23 2.45
N GLU A 180 -15.76 -18.64 1.44
CA GLU A 180 -15.42 -20.06 1.21
C GLU A 180 -14.65 -20.64 2.39
N TYR A 181 -13.69 -19.89 2.94
CA TYR A 181 -13.02 -20.26 4.19
C TYR A 181 -13.99 -20.41 5.37
N LYS A 182 -14.94 -19.48 5.53
CA LYS A 182 -15.94 -19.50 6.60
C LYS A 182 -16.91 -20.69 6.47
N ILE A 183 -17.30 -21.05 5.24
CA ILE A 183 -18.18 -22.20 4.97
C ILE A 183 -17.42 -23.50 5.25
N ALA A 184 -16.20 -23.64 4.75
CA ALA A 184 -15.35 -24.81 4.99
C ALA A 184 -15.12 -25.03 6.50
N HIS A 185 -14.83 -23.96 7.22
CA HIS A 185 -14.66 -24.04 8.67
C HIS A 185 -15.96 -24.41 9.40
N ARG A 186 -17.10 -23.84 9.01
CA ARG A 186 -18.39 -24.17 9.64
C ARG A 186 -18.77 -25.64 9.42
N MET A 187 -18.50 -26.19 8.24
CA MET A 187 -18.70 -27.61 7.94
C MET A 187 -17.82 -28.51 8.82
N GLU A 188 -16.54 -28.19 8.97
CA GLU A 188 -15.62 -28.96 9.83
C GLU A 188 -16.07 -28.98 11.31
N THR A 189 -16.60 -27.86 11.81
CA THR A 189 -17.13 -27.79 13.19
C THR A 189 -18.44 -28.54 13.38
N MET A 190 -19.32 -28.56 12.36
CA MET A 190 -20.57 -29.32 12.41
C MET A 190 -20.32 -30.83 12.36
N ASP A 191 -19.29 -31.27 11.64
CA ASP A 191 -18.93 -32.69 11.57
C ASP A 191 -18.41 -33.18 12.93
N LYS A 192 -17.46 -32.46 13.55
CA LYS A 192 -16.95 -32.79 14.90
C LYS A 192 -18.04 -32.87 15.96
N ASN A 193 -19.03 -31.99 15.93
CA ASN A 193 -20.13 -32.02 16.90
C ASN A 193 -21.11 -33.18 16.66
N ARG A 194 -21.19 -33.71 15.44
CA ARG A 194 -22.07 -34.84 15.11
C ARG A 194 -21.58 -36.16 15.71
N TRP A 195 -20.27 -36.30 15.93
CA TRP A 195 -19.66 -37.47 16.59
C TRP A 195 -19.71 -37.43 18.12
N CYS A 196 -20.02 -36.29 18.74
CA CYS A 196 -20.05 -36.15 20.20
C CYS A 196 -21.41 -36.43 20.85
N PHE A 197 -22.48 -36.62 20.07
CA PHE A 197 -23.84 -36.89 20.57
C PHE A 197 -24.36 -38.30 20.27
N GLY A 198 -23.47 -39.20 19.82
CA GLY A 198 -23.78 -40.59 19.51
C GLY A 198 -23.22 -41.59 20.53
N THR A 199 -23.44 -41.36 21.82
CA THR A 199 -23.28 -42.35 22.91
C THR A 199 -24.14 -41.93 24.10
#